data_AF-A0AAD6S7P6-F1
#
_entry.id   AF-A0AAD6S7P6-F1
#
_cell.length_a   1.000
_cell.length_b   1.000
_cell.length_c   1.000
_cell.angle_alpha   90.00
_cell.angle_beta   90.00
_cell.angle_gamma   90.00
#
_symmetry.space_group_name_H-M   'P 1'
#
loop_
_entity.id
_entity.type
_entity.pdbx_description
1 polymer ?
#
loop_
_entity_poly.entity_id
_entity_poly.type
_entity_poly.pdbx_seq_one_letter_code
_entity_poly.pdbx_strand_id
1 'polypeptide(L)'
;MADPYFAATHKKGVNHIDLGPFHDRLITHIEKLITTPDLLLDPSSPSEDATLDGLPFGDQFAVDSVQFMAPRLPHLEDILIAFLKATLPAWKHFTPEFAPDSIINSLTPAKKLLISIPPTSDDNESLLGGWRDFSRTYSSSTVAHFSGYEVYHRNGTEAFSEAKLRTEEDAVYIMRLACARDASGAMRKFQDDLLAFKQQAVDTARAKQKEKADEAAARIAELTAVAVIVDAEKLRKLNKAALREQLDVRRELLKESIIAATKLKEMKNKPDMLKAILASDQRYASCCTAHRLRDITDLFCTDACTLRHQKPSKRRRKRSLFSSLGVFC
;
A
#
# COMPACT_ATOMS: atom_id res chain seq x y z
N MET A 1 -27.72 -2.00 9.74
CA MET A 1 -27.99 -0.57 9.98
C MET A 1 -26.66 0.15 10.05
N ALA A 2 -26.51 1.33 9.45
CA ALA A 2 -25.28 2.12 9.62
C ALA A 2 -25.23 2.65 11.06
N ASP A 3 -24.04 2.68 11.64
CA ASP A 3 -23.79 3.31 12.95
C ASP A 3 -24.32 4.76 12.92
N PRO A 4 -25.11 5.21 13.93
CA PRO A 4 -25.70 6.55 13.95
C PRO A 4 -24.69 7.69 13.76
N TYR A 5 -23.47 7.52 14.26
CA TYR A 5 -22.39 8.48 14.06
C TYR A 5 -22.00 8.56 12.59
N PHE A 6 -21.69 7.42 11.98
CA PHE A 6 -21.35 7.35 10.55
C PHE A 6 -22.51 7.83 9.68
N ALA A 7 -23.75 7.52 10.02
CA ALA A 7 -24.92 8.00 9.30
C ALA A 7 -25.02 9.53 9.32
N ALA A 8 -24.68 10.17 10.44
CA ALA A 8 -24.68 11.62 10.57
C ALA A 8 -23.51 12.28 9.82
N THR A 9 -22.31 11.71 9.91
CA THR A 9 -21.09 12.28 9.29
C THR A 9 -20.98 12.02 7.80
N HIS A 10 -21.48 10.89 7.30
CA HIS A 10 -21.39 10.50 5.88
C HIS A 10 -22.63 10.87 5.07
N LYS A 11 -23.58 11.58 5.66
CA LYS A 11 -24.76 12.06 4.93
C LYS A 11 -24.32 13.06 3.86
N LYS A 12 -24.74 12.82 2.62
CA LYS A 12 -24.40 13.67 1.47
C LYS A 12 -24.80 15.13 1.74
N GLY A 13 -23.84 16.04 1.56
CA GLY A 13 -24.06 17.48 1.72
C GLY A 13 -23.97 17.99 3.17
N VAL A 14 -23.61 17.12 4.13
CA VAL A 14 -23.25 17.59 5.47
C VAL A 14 -21.86 18.23 5.43
N ASN A 15 -21.76 19.40 6.04
CA ASN A 15 -20.53 20.13 6.22
C ASN A 15 -20.01 19.91 7.64
N HIS A 16 -18.71 19.67 7.79
CA HIS A 16 -18.06 19.43 9.08
C HIS A 16 -18.35 20.52 10.09
N ILE A 17 -18.35 21.78 9.64
CA ILE A 17 -18.56 22.94 10.52
C ILE A 17 -19.97 22.99 11.14
N ASP A 18 -20.92 22.23 10.59
CA ASP A 18 -22.30 22.16 11.08
C ASP A 18 -22.52 20.99 12.05
N LEU A 19 -21.48 20.19 12.36
CA LEU A 19 -21.58 19.04 13.25
C LEU A 19 -21.54 19.36 14.75
N GLY A 20 -21.28 20.62 15.13
CA GLY A 20 -21.23 21.03 16.54
C GLY A 20 -22.42 20.54 17.38
N PRO A 21 -23.67 20.85 16.99
CA PRO A 21 -24.86 20.37 17.71
C PRO A 21 -24.98 18.84 17.76
N PHE A 22 -24.47 18.12 16.76
CA PHE A 22 -24.47 16.66 16.78
C PHE A 22 -23.47 16.12 17.82
N HIS A 23 -22.28 16.69 17.89
CA HIS A 23 -21.28 16.33 18.90
C HIS A 23 -21.73 16.67 20.32
N ASP A 24 -22.41 17.79 20.54
CA ASP A 24 -22.98 18.15 21.84
C ASP A 24 -24.02 17.12 22.30
N ARG A 25 -24.88 16.66 21.38
CA ARG A 25 -25.84 15.58 21.68
C ARG A 25 -25.15 14.27 21.99
N LEU A 26 -24.08 13.91 21.27
CA LEU A 26 -23.29 12.71 21.54
C LEU A 26 -22.67 12.74 22.94
N ILE A 27 -22.05 13.86 23.31
CA ILE A 27 -21.45 14.05 24.63
C ILE A 27 -22.52 13.94 25.73
N THR A 28 -23.65 14.63 25.54
CA THR A 28 -24.79 14.60 26.48
C THR A 28 -25.36 13.18 26.60
N HIS A 29 -25.43 12.43 25.50
CA HIS A 29 -25.92 11.06 25.49
C HIS A 29 -24.98 10.11 26.25
N ILE A 30 -23.66 10.24 26.07
CA ILE A 30 -22.68 9.47 26.85
C ILE A 30 -22.81 9.80 28.35
N GLU A 31 -23.00 11.07 28.72
CA GLU A 31 -23.24 11.48 30.11
C GLU A 31 -24.52 10.87 30.68
N LYS A 32 -25.61 10.82 29.89
CA LYS A 32 -26.87 10.14 30.26
C LYS A 32 -26.68 8.65 30.51
N LEU A 33 -25.89 7.97 29.67
CA LEU A 33 -25.60 6.55 29.84
C LEU A 33 -24.69 6.26 31.04
N ILE A 34 -23.82 7.20 31.42
CA ILE A 34 -23.02 7.09 32.66
C ILE A 34 -23.90 7.22 33.90
N THR A 35 -24.90 8.10 33.88
CA THR A 35 -25.78 8.31 35.03
C THR A 35 -26.89 7.27 35.14
N THR A 36 -27.34 6.73 34.01
CA THR A 36 -28.45 5.78 33.93
C THR A 36 -28.08 4.61 33.01
N PRO A 37 -27.18 3.71 33.44
CA PRO A 37 -26.72 2.57 32.63
C PRO A 37 -27.85 1.56 32.34
N ASP A 38 -28.88 1.52 33.18
CA ASP A 38 -30.09 0.69 33.01
C ASP A 38 -30.81 0.96 31.68
N LEU A 39 -30.60 2.12 31.06
CA LEU A 39 -31.11 2.39 29.71
C LEU A 39 -30.64 1.34 28.69
N LEU A 40 -29.43 0.80 28.87
CA LEU A 40 -28.88 -0.25 28.00
C LEU A 40 -29.05 -1.66 28.59
N LEU A 41 -29.09 -1.79 29.93
CA LEU A 41 -29.04 -3.09 30.60
C LEU A 41 -30.41 -3.65 30.99
N ASP A 42 -31.42 -2.80 31.21
CA ASP A 42 -32.78 -3.23 31.54
C ASP A 42 -33.60 -3.42 30.26
N PRO A 43 -34.16 -4.62 30.01
CA PRO A 43 -35.05 -4.86 28.86
C PRO A 43 -36.37 -4.05 28.92
N SER A 44 -36.70 -3.48 30.07
CA SER A 44 -37.85 -2.59 30.27
C SER A 44 -37.61 -1.17 29.75
N SER A 45 -36.36 -0.78 29.55
CA SER A 45 -35.97 0.57 29.16
C SER A 45 -36.42 0.88 27.72
N PRO A 46 -37.00 2.07 27.47
CA PRO A 46 -37.38 2.45 26.11
C PRO A 46 -36.13 2.63 25.23
N SER A 47 -36.13 1.98 24.07
CA SER A 47 -34.98 2.01 23.15
C SER A 47 -34.64 3.42 22.67
N GLU A 48 -35.64 4.30 22.55
CA GLU A 48 -35.48 5.69 22.12
C GLU A 48 -34.59 6.50 23.07
N ASP A 49 -34.59 6.15 24.36
CA ASP A 49 -33.77 6.82 25.36
C ASP A 49 -32.33 6.29 25.43
N ALA A 50 -32.14 5.07 24.93
CA ALA A 50 -30.89 4.32 24.99
C ALA A 50 -30.04 4.49 23.73
N THR A 51 -30.62 4.92 22.60
CA THR A 51 -29.91 5.19 21.35
C THR A 51 -29.66 6.69 21.14
N LEU A 52 -28.60 7.00 20.37
CA LEU A 52 -28.18 8.39 20.13
C LEU A 52 -29.19 9.17 19.25
N ASP A 53 -29.81 8.48 18.30
CA ASP A 53 -30.73 9.04 17.31
C ASP A 53 -32.21 8.79 17.66
N GLY A 54 -32.48 8.11 18.77
CA GLY A 54 -33.82 7.71 19.18
C GLY A 54 -34.44 6.63 18.30
N LEU A 55 -33.65 5.99 17.42
CA LEU A 55 -34.12 4.89 16.59
C LEU A 55 -33.94 3.54 17.29
N PRO A 56 -34.62 2.47 16.85
CA PRO A 56 -34.37 1.13 17.35
C PRO A 56 -32.91 0.69 17.16
N PHE A 57 -32.44 -0.22 18.01
CA PHE A 57 -31.09 -0.75 17.88
C PHE A 57 -30.86 -1.42 16.53
N GLY A 58 -29.67 -1.21 15.96
CA GLY A 58 -29.31 -1.80 14.66
C GLY A 58 -29.26 -3.32 14.66
N ASP A 59 -28.99 -3.92 15.82
CA ASP A 59 -29.07 -5.35 16.07
C ASP A 59 -29.79 -5.60 17.40
N GLN A 60 -31.11 -5.72 17.33
CA GLN A 60 -31.95 -5.95 18.50
C GLN A 60 -31.59 -7.27 19.20
N PHE A 61 -31.23 -8.31 18.43
CA PHE A 61 -30.89 -9.62 19.00
C PHE A 61 -29.64 -9.56 19.88
N ALA A 62 -28.62 -8.79 19.46
CA ALA A 62 -27.42 -8.58 20.26
C ALA A 62 -27.75 -7.86 21.58
N VAL A 63 -28.57 -6.82 21.54
CA VAL A 63 -28.98 -6.05 22.73
C VAL A 63 -29.80 -6.91 23.68
N ASP A 64 -30.82 -7.61 23.18
CA ASP A 64 -31.66 -8.51 23.97
C ASP A 64 -30.82 -9.60 24.66
N SER A 65 -29.81 -10.13 23.95
CA SER A 65 -28.89 -11.14 24.49
C SER A 65 -28.05 -10.58 25.64
N VAL A 66 -27.55 -9.34 25.50
CA VAL A 66 -26.79 -8.67 26.56
C VAL A 66 -27.69 -8.39 27.77
N GLN A 67 -28.89 -7.86 27.56
CA GLN A 67 -29.88 -7.58 28.61
C GLN A 67 -30.31 -8.85 29.34
N PHE A 68 -30.52 -9.95 28.62
CA PHE A 68 -30.81 -11.26 29.20
C PHE A 68 -29.66 -11.78 30.08
N MET A 69 -28.41 -11.51 29.69
CA MET A 69 -27.22 -11.92 30.44
C MET A 69 -26.85 -10.95 31.57
N ALA A 70 -27.26 -9.69 31.51
CA ALA A 70 -26.87 -8.64 32.45
C ALA A 70 -27.07 -9.03 33.93
N PRO A 71 -28.21 -9.65 34.35
CA PRO A 71 -28.39 -10.08 35.74
C PRO A 71 -27.38 -11.16 36.22
N ARG A 72 -26.70 -11.83 35.29
CA ARG A 72 -25.71 -12.89 35.59
C ARG A 72 -24.26 -12.38 35.51
N LEU A 73 -24.07 -11.12 35.14
CA LEU A 73 -22.75 -10.50 34.93
C LEU A 73 -22.57 -9.37 35.95
N PRO A 74 -22.12 -9.66 37.19
CA PRO A 74 -22.14 -8.70 38.30
C PRO A 74 -21.28 -7.46 38.09
N HIS A 75 -20.35 -7.47 37.13
CA HIS A 75 -19.47 -6.35 36.82
C HIS A 75 -19.77 -5.69 35.47
N LEU A 76 -20.83 -6.10 34.76
CA LEU A 76 -21.14 -5.56 33.44
C LEU A 76 -21.41 -4.06 33.49
N GLU A 77 -22.21 -3.62 34.47
CA GLU A 77 -22.52 -2.22 34.70
C GLU A 77 -21.26 -1.41 35.01
N ASP A 78 -20.43 -1.87 35.95
CA ASP A 78 -19.17 -1.22 36.31
C ASP A 78 -18.24 -1.05 35.09
N ILE A 79 -18.12 -2.10 34.26
CA ILE A 79 -17.29 -2.09 33.06
C ILE A 79 -17.86 -1.12 32.01
N LEU A 80 -19.17 -1.10 31.80
CA LEU A 80 -19.84 -0.18 30.88
C LEU A 80 -19.61 1.27 31.33
N ILE A 81 -19.84 1.58 32.61
CA ILE A 81 -19.60 2.91 33.16
C ILE A 81 -18.12 3.30 33.03
N ALA A 82 -17.20 2.39 33.35
CA ALA A 82 -15.76 2.65 33.24
C ALA A 82 -15.36 2.96 31.80
N PHE A 83 -15.88 2.20 30.83
CA PHE A 83 -15.68 2.44 29.40
C PHE A 83 -16.22 3.82 28.97
N LEU A 84 -17.46 4.17 29.34
CA LEU A 84 -18.07 5.45 28.99
C LEU A 84 -17.31 6.63 29.64
N LYS A 85 -16.91 6.52 30.91
CA LYS A 85 -16.08 7.53 31.59
C LYS A 85 -14.70 7.69 30.95
N ALA A 86 -14.12 6.62 30.42
CA ALA A 86 -12.83 6.68 29.73
C ALA A 86 -12.93 7.30 28.32
N THR A 87 -14.06 7.12 27.63
CA THR A 87 -14.28 7.64 26.27
C THR A 87 -14.78 9.08 26.24
N LEU A 88 -15.56 9.51 27.24
CA LEU A 88 -16.11 10.87 27.32
C LEU A 88 -15.04 11.99 27.20
N PRO A 89 -13.88 11.91 27.87
CA PRO A 89 -12.81 12.90 27.70
C PRO A 89 -12.24 12.95 26.27
N ALA A 90 -12.18 11.81 25.59
CA ALA A 90 -11.69 11.76 24.21
C ALA A 90 -12.63 12.52 23.27
N TRP A 91 -13.95 12.32 23.41
CA TRP A 91 -14.93 13.09 22.64
C TRP A 91 -14.82 14.59 22.90
N LYS A 92 -14.71 15.01 24.17
CA LYS A 92 -14.49 16.42 24.53
C LYS A 92 -13.18 16.98 23.97
N HIS A 93 -12.14 16.15 23.85
CA HIS A 93 -10.86 16.54 23.28
C HIS A 93 -10.89 16.71 21.76
N PHE A 94 -11.76 15.97 21.05
CA PHE A 94 -11.92 16.06 19.59
C PHE A 94 -12.90 17.14 19.13
N THR A 95 -13.66 17.75 20.05
CA THR A 95 -14.67 18.75 19.70
C THR A 95 -14.42 20.20 20.18
N PRO A 96 -13.19 20.64 20.56
CA PRO A 96 -12.98 22.00 21.07
C PRO A 96 -13.24 23.07 20.00
N GLU A 97 -13.07 22.70 18.73
CA GLU A 97 -13.36 23.57 17.59
C GLU A 97 -14.84 23.91 17.41
N PHE A 98 -15.75 23.23 18.12
CA PHE A 98 -17.18 23.51 18.13
C PHE A 98 -17.65 24.26 19.38
N ALA A 99 -16.73 24.57 20.32
CA ALA A 99 -17.08 25.26 21.55
C ALA A 99 -17.73 26.63 21.27
N PRO A 100 -18.54 27.19 22.19
CA PRO A 100 -19.21 28.47 21.99
C PRO A 100 -18.27 29.63 21.65
N ASP A 101 -17.04 29.60 22.16
CA ASP A 101 -15.96 30.57 21.94
C ASP A 101 -15.03 30.22 20.76
N SER A 102 -15.32 29.14 20.04
CA SER A 102 -14.52 28.69 18.91
C SER A 102 -14.60 29.61 17.70
N ILE A 103 -13.59 29.51 16.83
CA ILE A 103 -13.58 30.20 15.55
C ILE A 103 -14.78 29.77 14.70
N ILE A 104 -15.13 28.48 14.68
CA ILE A 104 -16.24 27.95 13.87
C ILE A 104 -17.57 28.57 14.32
N ASN A 105 -17.80 28.68 15.63
CA ASN A 105 -19.05 29.25 16.15
C ASN A 105 -19.14 30.76 15.91
N SER A 106 -18.02 31.48 15.93
CA SER A 106 -17.97 32.93 15.65
C SER A 106 -18.10 33.30 14.16
N LEU A 107 -18.09 32.31 13.24
CA LEU A 107 -18.28 32.59 11.82
C LEU A 107 -19.69 33.12 11.53
N THR A 108 -19.75 34.19 10.74
CA THR A 108 -21.02 34.68 10.19
C THR A 108 -21.64 33.65 9.25
N PRO A 109 -22.97 33.62 9.09
CA PRO A 109 -23.63 32.69 8.16
C PRO A 109 -23.05 32.78 6.73
N ALA A 110 -22.72 33.99 6.27
CA ALA A 110 -22.09 34.19 4.97
C ALA A 110 -20.71 33.52 4.86
N LYS A 111 -19.89 33.55 5.93
CA LYS A 111 -18.59 32.88 5.94
C LYS A 111 -18.73 31.36 6.03
N LYS A 112 -19.72 30.86 6.78
CA LYS A 112 -20.00 29.41 6.84
C LYS A 112 -20.36 28.84 5.46
N LEU A 113 -21.08 29.60 4.62
CA LEU A 113 -21.38 29.21 3.24
C LEU A 113 -20.15 29.14 2.32
N LEU A 114 -19.06 29.86 2.65
CA LEU A 114 -17.82 29.85 1.87
C LEU A 114 -16.88 28.70 2.26
N ILE A 115 -17.09 28.10 3.42
CA ILE A 115 -16.23 27.05 3.97
C ILE A 115 -16.99 25.73 3.86
N SER A 116 -16.54 24.85 2.97
CA SER A 116 -17.05 23.48 2.87
C SER A 116 -15.93 22.51 3.21
N ILE A 117 -16.06 21.83 4.35
CA ILE A 117 -15.11 20.84 4.83
C ILE A 117 -15.88 19.51 4.94
N PRO A 118 -15.44 18.43 4.27
CA PRO A 118 -16.08 17.14 4.43
C PRO A 118 -15.88 16.67 5.89
N PRO A 119 -16.93 16.15 6.55
CA PRO A 119 -16.87 15.63 7.92
C PRO A 119 -15.83 14.54 8.15
N THR A 120 -15.54 13.77 7.11
CA THR A 120 -14.75 12.55 7.20
C THR A 120 -13.52 12.65 6.30
N SER A 121 -12.40 12.16 6.83
CA SER A 121 -11.15 12.00 6.07
C SER A 121 -11.31 11.06 4.88
N ASP A 122 -12.35 10.22 4.84
CA ASP A 122 -12.60 9.27 3.74
C ASP A 122 -12.54 9.93 2.36
N ASP A 123 -12.96 11.18 2.23
CA ASP A 123 -12.89 11.93 0.98
C ASP A 123 -11.46 12.34 0.59
N ASN A 124 -10.56 12.54 1.56
CA ASN A 124 -9.14 12.79 1.28
C ASN A 124 -8.38 11.48 1.00
N GLU A 125 -8.77 10.38 1.65
CA GLU A 125 -8.24 9.04 1.36
C GLU A 125 -8.71 8.60 -0.03
N SER A 126 -9.96 8.91 -0.39
CA SER A 126 -10.52 8.67 -1.72
C SER A 126 -9.97 9.61 -2.77
N LEU A 127 -9.60 10.87 -2.45
CA LEU A 127 -8.89 11.76 -3.39
C LEU A 127 -7.48 11.28 -3.70
N LEU A 128 -6.74 10.75 -2.72
CA LEU A 128 -5.42 10.16 -2.98
C LEU A 128 -5.54 8.86 -3.77
N GLY A 129 -6.57 8.05 -3.49
CA GLY A 129 -6.95 6.90 -4.31
C GLY A 129 -7.29 7.32 -5.74
N GLY A 130 -8.14 8.34 -5.89
CA GLY A 130 -8.57 8.93 -7.14
C GLY A 130 -7.39 9.50 -7.93
N TRP A 131 -6.48 10.22 -7.28
CA TRP A 131 -5.24 10.70 -7.90
C TRP A 131 -4.38 9.55 -8.40
N ARG A 132 -4.27 8.45 -7.63
CA ARG A 132 -3.51 7.28 -8.02
C ARG A 132 -4.08 6.62 -9.28
N ASP A 133 -5.40 6.45 -9.33
CA ASP A 133 -6.08 5.84 -10.47
C ASP A 133 -6.10 6.78 -11.69
N PHE A 134 -6.29 8.08 -11.46
CA PHE A 134 -6.19 9.12 -12.46
C PHE A 134 -4.78 9.19 -13.04
N SER A 135 -3.73 9.18 -12.21
CA SER A 135 -2.34 9.19 -12.67
C SER A 135 -1.96 7.92 -13.43
N ARG A 136 -2.57 6.77 -13.13
CA ARG A 136 -2.38 5.54 -13.90
C ARG A 136 -3.04 5.60 -15.27
N THR A 137 -4.25 6.15 -15.34
CA THR A 137 -5.03 6.28 -16.57
C THR A 137 -4.49 7.40 -17.46
N TYR A 138 -4.12 8.51 -16.84
CA TYR A 138 -3.60 9.73 -17.46
C TYR A 138 -2.18 10.00 -16.94
N SER A 139 -1.22 9.19 -17.38
CA SER A 139 0.17 9.23 -16.89
C SER A 139 0.94 10.51 -17.22
N SER A 140 0.49 11.26 -18.22
CA SER A 140 1.02 12.59 -18.57
C SER A 140 0.33 13.74 -17.84
N SER A 141 -0.70 13.43 -17.04
CA SER A 141 -1.48 14.44 -16.33
C SER A 141 -0.75 14.97 -15.10
N THR A 142 -1.12 16.16 -14.66
CA THR A 142 -0.51 16.82 -13.49
C THR A 142 -1.49 16.90 -12.33
N VAL A 143 -0.96 17.17 -11.13
CA VAL A 143 -1.77 17.39 -9.94
C VAL A 143 -2.75 18.55 -10.17
N ALA A 144 -2.30 19.61 -10.85
CA ALA A 144 -3.17 20.75 -11.17
C ALA A 144 -4.36 20.35 -12.07
N HIS A 145 -4.14 19.47 -13.05
CA HIS A 145 -5.23 18.97 -13.88
C HIS A 145 -6.19 18.10 -13.07
N PHE A 146 -5.69 17.21 -12.21
CA PHE A 146 -6.54 16.42 -11.31
C PHE A 146 -7.35 17.28 -10.34
N SER A 147 -6.72 18.26 -9.68
CA SER A 147 -7.42 19.20 -8.81
C SER A 147 -8.51 19.96 -9.56
N GLY A 148 -8.24 20.41 -10.80
CA GLY A 148 -9.23 21.06 -11.65
C GLY A 148 -10.39 20.14 -12.02
N TYR A 149 -10.09 18.89 -12.38
CA TYR A 149 -11.06 17.85 -12.71
C TYR A 149 -11.99 17.53 -11.52
N GLU A 150 -11.41 17.30 -10.34
CA GLU A 150 -12.17 17.03 -9.12
C GLU A 150 -13.06 18.21 -8.71
N VAL A 151 -12.54 19.43 -8.76
CA VAL A 151 -13.31 20.64 -8.45
C VAL A 151 -14.44 20.84 -9.45
N TYR A 152 -14.19 20.61 -10.74
CA TYR A 152 -15.20 20.71 -11.80
C TYR A 152 -16.40 19.79 -11.53
N HIS A 153 -16.13 18.53 -11.17
CA HIS A 153 -17.18 17.57 -10.87
C HIS A 153 -17.86 17.82 -9.51
N ARG A 154 -17.10 18.09 -8.45
CA ARG A 154 -17.65 18.33 -7.10
C ARG A 154 -18.57 19.56 -7.05
N ASN A 155 -18.22 20.61 -7.77
CA ASN A 155 -19.00 21.85 -7.80
C ASN A 155 -20.15 21.80 -8.81
N GLY A 156 -20.31 20.72 -9.58
CA GLY A 156 -21.29 20.67 -10.67
C GLY A 156 -21.07 21.78 -11.70
N THR A 157 -19.80 22.11 -11.98
CA THR A 157 -19.43 23.24 -12.84
C THR A 157 -20.01 23.10 -14.25
N GLU A 158 -20.20 21.87 -14.75
CA GLU A 158 -20.89 21.59 -16.00
C GLU A 158 -22.32 22.15 -16.00
N ALA A 159 -23.15 21.72 -15.06
CA ALA A 159 -24.53 22.17 -14.93
C ALA A 159 -24.63 23.69 -14.69
N PHE A 160 -23.70 24.25 -13.91
CA PHE A 160 -23.61 25.70 -13.75
C PHE A 160 -23.30 26.40 -15.08
N SER A 161 -22.34 25.89 -15.84
CA SER A 161 -21.93 26.47 -17.12
C SER A 161 -23.07 26.42 -18.13
N GLU A 162 -23.77 25.29 -18.25
CA GLU A 162 -24.95 25.16 -19.12
C GLU A 162 -26.10 26.10 -18.71
N ALA A 163 -26.27 26.32 -17.40
CA ALA A 163 -27.33 27.17 -16.88
C ALA A 163 -27.02 28.66 -17.00
N LYS A 164 -25.74 29.06 -16.89
CA LYS A 164 -25.34 30.47 -16.69
C LYS A 164 -24.44 31.05 -17.78
N LEU A 165 -23.65 30.23 -18.47
CA LEU A 165 -22.69 30.66 -19.49
C LEU A 165 -23.25 30.33 -20.89
N ARG A 166 -24.26 31.09 -21.30
CA ARG A 166 -25.02 30.82 -22.55
C ARG A 166 -24.66 31.74 -23.71
N THR A 167 -23.82 32.75 -23.47
CA THR A 167 -23.47 33.74 -24.48
C THR A 167 -22.06 33.51 -25.00
N GLU A 168 -21.80 33.97 -26.23
CA GLU A 168 -20.48 33.89 -26.84
C GLU A 168 -19.48 34.80 -26.10
N GLU A 169 -19.96 35.92 -25.55
CA GLU A 169 -19.14 36.85 -24.77
C GLU A 169 -18.56 36.19 -23.51
N ASP A 170 -19.34 35.35 -22.82
CA ASP A 170 -18.90 34.59 -21.64
C ASP A 170 -17.80 33.60 -22.01
N ALA A 171 -17.97 32.88 -23.13
CA ALA A 171 -16.98 31.93 -23.64
C ALA A 171 -15.66 32.64 -23.99
N VAL A 172 -15.73 33.75 -24.72
CA VAL A 172 -14.56 34.56 -25.09
C VAL A 172 -13.86 35.11 -23.85
N TYR A 173 -14.60 35.56 -22.84
CA TYR A 173 -14.03 36.06 -21.59
C TYR A 173 -13.26 34.95 -20.84
N ILE A 174 -13.85 33.76 -20.70
CA ILE A 174 -13.20 32.61 -20.04
C ILE A 174 -11.95 32.17 -20.81
N MET A 175 -12.02 32.11 -22.14
CA MET A 175 -10.85 31.80 -22.98
C MET A 175 -9.72 32.80 -22.76
N ARG A 176 -10.01 34.10 -22.66
CA ARG A 176 -8.99 35.12 -22.37
C ARG A 176 -8.35 34.91 -21.00
N LEU A 177 -9.13 34.59 -19.97
CA LEU A 177 -8.62 34.27 -18.64
C LEU A 177 -7.73 33.02 -18.65
N ALA A 178 -8.15 31.97 -19.36
CA ALA A 178 -7.36 30.76 -19.53
C ALA A 178 -6.02 31.05 -20.22
N CYS A 179 -6.04 31.78 -21.35
CA CYS A 179 -4.83 32.21 -22.06
C CYS A 179 -3.89 33.03 -21.17
N ALA A 180 -4.43 33.98 -20.38
CA ALA A 180 -3.61 34.78 -19.46
C ALA A 180 -2.98 33.92 -18.35
N ARG A 181 -3.70 32.91 -17.86
CA ARG A 181 -3.19 31.96 -16.86
C ARG A 181 -2.11 31.07 -17.45
N ASP A 182 -2.28 30.58 -18.67
CA ASP A 182 -1.30 29.74 -19.37
C ASP A 182 -0.04 30.53 -19.77
N ALA A 183 -0.20 31.82 -20.08
CA ALA A 183 0.92 32.73 -20.35
C ALA A 183 1.90 32.83 -19.17
N SER A 184 1.48 32.53 -17.94
CA SER A 184 2.37 32.46 -16.77
C SER A 184 3.48 31.40 -16.89
N GLY A 185 3.30 30.39 -17.74
CA GLY A 185 4.28 29.32 -17.96
C GLY A 185 4.52 28.42 -16.75
N ALA A 186 3.75 28.55 -15.66
CA ALA A 186 3.94 27.78 -14.42
C ALA A 186 3.86 26.26 -14.66
N MET A 187 2.94 25.82 -15.53
CA MET A 187 2.80 24.42 -15.92
C MET A 187 4.02 23.90 -16.68
N ARG A 188 4.57 24.70 -17.60
CA ARG A 188 5.78 24.35 -18.35
C ARG A 188 6.99 24.22 -17.42
N LYS A 189 7.17 25.16 -16.49
CA LYS A 189 8.22 25.07 -15.47
C LYS A 189 8.08 23.81 -14.62
N PHE A 190 6.86 23.48 -14.17
CA PHE A 190 6.60 22.23 -13.44
C PHE A 190 6.93 20.98 -14.26
N GLN A 191 6.61 20.97 -15.56
CA GLN A 191 6.94 19.87 -16.45
C GLN A 191 8.46 19.71 -16.63
N ASP A 192 9.18 20.82 -16.80
CA ASP A 192 10.65 20.82 -16.91
C ASP A 192 11.30 20.28 -15.63
N ASP A 193 10.84 20.73 -14.46
CA ASP A 193 11.31 20.24 -13.15
C ASP A 193 11.02 18.74 -12.98
N LEU A 194 9.82 18.29 -13.37
CA LEU A 194 9.44 16.87 -13.32
C LEU A 194 10.30 16.02 -14.25
N LEU A 195 10.60 16.50 -15.45
CA LEU A 195 11.48 15.82 -16.41
C LEU A 195 12.91 15.74 -15.88
N ALA A 196 13.45 16.84 -15.32
CA ALA A 196 14.77 16.86 -14.71
C ALA A 196 14.89 15.86 -13.55
N PHE A 197 13.88 15.82 -12.66
CA PHE A 197 13.83 14.86 -11.57
C PHE A 197 13.79 13.40 -12.07
N LYS A 198 12.94 13.11 -13.07
CA LYS A 198 12.87 11.77 -13.67
C LYS A 198 14.20 11.36 -14.32
N GLN A 199 14.85 12.30 -15.00
CA GLN A 199 16.14 12.07 -15.63
C GLN A 199 17.20 11.72 -14.57
N GLN A 200 17.28 12.51 -13.49
CA GLN A 200 18.19 12.23 -12.37
C GLN A 200 17.92 10.85 -11.72
N ALA A 201 16.65 10.47 -11.56
CA ALA A 201 16.29 9.15 -11.03
C ALA A 201 16.74 8.01 -11.96
N VAL A 202 16.61 8.18 -13.27
CA VAL A 202 17.10 7.21 -14.26
C VAL A 202 18.63 7.12 -14.24
N ASP A 203 19.32 8.26 -14.20
CA ASP A 203 20.79 8.30 -14.24
C ASP A 203 21.41 7.72 -12.97
N THR A 204 20.84 8.02 -11.80
CA THR A 204 21.25 7.39 -10.53
C THR A 204 20.99 5.89 -10.52
N ALA A 205 19.87 5.42 -11.09
CA ALA A 205 19.60 4.00 -11.23
C ALA A 205 20.60 3.31 -12.18
N ARG A 206 20.93 3.95 -13.31
CA ARG A 206 21.94 3.46 -14.27
C ARG A 206 23.33 3.41 -13.63
N ALA A 207 23.72 4.44 -12.88
CA ALA A 207 25.00 4.47 -12.16
C ALA A 207 25.09 3.31 -11.16
N LYS A 208 24.06 3.10 -10.33
CA LYS A 208 24.00 1.96 -9.40
C LYS A 208 24.01 0.61 -10.10
N GLN A 209 23.39 0.49 -11.27
CA GLN A 209 23.45 -0.73 -12.07
C GLN A 209 24.85 -0.98 -12.62
N LYS A 210 25.52 0.06 -13.09
CA LYS A 210 26.90 -0.03 -13.59
C LYS A 210 27.86 -0.42 -12.47
N GLU A 211 27.79 0.25 -11.31
CA GLU A 211 28.60 -0.08 -10.13
C GLU A 211 28.44 -1.55 -9.75
N LYS A 212 27.20 -2.05 -9.65
CA LYS A 212 26.94 -3.47 -9.37
C LYS A 212 27.46 -4.40 -10.46
N ALA A 213 27.40 -3.99 -11.72
CA ALA A 213 27.92 -4.78 -12.83
C ALA A 213 29.46 -4.84 -12.81
N ASP A 214 30.11 -3.72 -12.49
CA ASP A 214 31.57 -3.61 -12.36
C ASP A 214 32.07 -4.41 -11.15
N GLU A 215 31.40 -4.32 -10.00
CA GLU A 215 31.66 -5.15 -8.80
C GLU A 215 31.49 -6.65 -9.11
N ALA A 216 30.41 -7.01 -9.80
CA ALA A 216 30.18 -8.41 -10.19
C ALA A 216 31.25 -8.90 -11.18
N ALA A 217 31.67 -8.06 -12.13
CA ALA A 217 32.73 -8.39 -13.08
C ALA A 217 34.09 -8.55 -12.38
N ALA A 218 34.43 -7.66 -11.45
CA ALA A 218 35.64 -7.77 -10.63
C ALA A 218 35.64 -9.05 -9.79
N ARG A 219 34.51 -9.36 -9.13
CA ARG A 219 34.33 -10.61 -8.37
C ARG A 219 34.51 -11.85 -9.23
N ILE A 220 33.96 -11.86 -10.44
CA ILE A 220 34.15 -12.97 -11.39
C ILE A 220 35.62 -13.08 -11.81
N ALA A 221 36.30 -11.96 -12.08
CA ALA A 221 37.72 -11.94 -12.45
C ALA A 221 38.61 -12.50 -11.33
N GLU A 222 38.38 -12.10 -10.07
CA GLU A 222 39.07 -12.64 -8.90
C GLU A 222 38.88 -14.15 -8.77
N LEU A 223 37.64 -14.63 -8.89
CA LEU A 223 37.34 -16.07 -8.80
C LEU A 223 37.91 -16.88 -9.96
N THR A 224 38.04 -16.28 -11.15
CA THR A 224 38.63 -16.96 -12.32
C THR A 224 40.13 -17.19 -12.14
N ALA A 225 40.82 -16.33 -11.37
CA ALA A 225 42.25 -16.49 -11.08
C ALA A 225 42.54 -17.64 -10.09
N VAL A 226 41.54 -18.12 -9.34
CA VAL A 226 41.71 -19.20 -8.37
C VAL A 226 41.64 -20.56 -9.07
N ALA A 227 42.74 -21.31 -9.05
CA ALA A 227 42.77 -22.67 -9.59
C ALA A 227 41.88 -23.62 -8.79
N VAL A 228 40.97 -24.34 -9.47
CA VAL A 228 40.07 -25.32 -8.83
C VAL A 228 40.85 -26.58 -8.49
N ILE A 229 40.82 -26.99 -7.22
CA ILE A 229 41.47 -28.22 -6.74
C ILE A 229 40.41 -29.32 -6.62
N VAL A 230 40.64 -30.44 -7.31
CA VAL A 230 39.75 -31.63 -7.33
C VAL A 230 40.35 -32.80 -6.53
N ASP A 231 41.64 -32.73 -6.19
CA ASP A 231 42.34 -33.78 -5.44
C ASP A 231 41.95 -33.75 -3.95
N ALA A 232 41.33 -34.84 -3.48
CA ALA A 232 40.82 -34.98 -2.12
C ALA A 232 41.92 -34.87 -1.04
N GLU A 233 43.14 -35.34 -1.32
CA GLU A 233 44.26 -35.26 -0.38
C GLU A 233 44.82 -33.84 -0.28
N LYS A 234 44.81 -33.10 -1.40
CA LYS A 234 45.19 -31.68 -1.40
C LYS A 234 44.14 -30.82 -0.69
N LEU A 235 42.85 -31.08 -0.91
CA LEU A 235 41.76 -30.36 -0.24
C LEU A 235 41.78 -30.51 1.29
N ARG A 236 42.14 -31.68 1.82
CA ARG A 236 42.27 -31.93 3.26
C ARG A 236 43.34 -31.06 3.94
N LYS A 237 44.42 -30.77 3.20
CA LYS A 237 45.58 -29.99 3.67
C LYS A 237 45.36 -28.48 3.62
N LEU A 238 44.31 -28.01 2.94
CA LEU A 238 44.01 -26.57 2.86
C LEU A 238 43.58 -25.98 4.20
N ASN A 239 43.87 -24.70 4.38
CA ASN A 239 43.36 -23.91 5.50
C ASN A 239 41.89 -23.50 5.25
N LYS A 240 41.24 -22.92 6.26
CA LYS A 240 39.83 -22.52 6.18
C LYS A 240 39.56 -21.43 5.13
N ALA A 241 40.53 -20.54 4.89
CA ALA A 241 40.39 -19.45 3.91
C ALA A 241 40.43 -19.98 2.48
N ALA A 242 41.41 -20.81 2.14
CA ALA A 242 41.52 -21.45 0.84
C ALA A 242 40.32 -22.38 0.53
N LEU A 243 39.76 -23.05 1.55
CA LEU A 243 38.52 -23.83 1.36
C LEU A 243 37.29 -22.96 1.07
N ARG A 244 37.23 -21.74 1.62
CA ARG A 244 36.17 -20.78 1.28
C ARG A 244 36.31 -20.26 -0.15
N GLU A 245 37.53 -19.93 -0.58
CA GLU A 245 37.79 -19.54 -1.97
C GLU A 245 37.36 -20.63 -2.95
N GLN A 246 37.68 -21.90 -2.66
CA GLN A 246 37.22 -23.04 -3.48
C GLN A 246 35.69 -23.18 -3.48
N LEU A 247 35.00 -22.92 -2.36
CA LEU A 247 33.53 -22.91 -2.32
C LEU A 247 32.94 -21.76 -3.14
N ASP A 248 33.52 -20.57 -3.05
CA ASP A 248 33.03 -19.39 -3.76
C ASP A 248 33.16 -19.57 -5.27
N VAL A 249 34.30 -20.10 -5.76
CA VAL A 249 34.48 -20.45 -7.18
C VAL A 249 33.43 -21.46 -7.63
N ARG A 250 33.22 -22.54 -6.86
CA ARG A 250 32.28 -23.60 -7.22
C ARG A 250 30.82 -23.16 -7.16
N ARG A 251 30.49 -22.21 -6.27
CA ARG A 251 29.14 -21.68 -6.08
C ARG A 251 28.78 -20.60 -7.11
N GLU A 252 29.67 -19.64 -7.32
CA GLU A 252 29.41 -18.43 -8.10
C GLU A 252 29.80 -18.61 -9.59
N LEU A 253 30.94 -19.25 -9.87
CA LEU A 253 31.46 -19.42 -11.22
C LEU A 253 31.00 -20.73 -11.87
N LEU A 254 31.21 -21.87 -11.19
CA LEU A 254 30.83 -23.20 -11.71
C LEU A 254 29.36 -23.57 -11.46
N LYS A 255 28.68 -22.83 -10.56
CA LYS A 255 27.27 -23.03 -10.20
C LYS A 255 26.93 -24.49 -9.87
N GLU A 256 27.81 -25.16 -9.13
CA GLU A 256 27.64 -26.57 -8.80
C GLU A 256 26.38 -26.78 -7.94
N SER A 257 25.46 -27.63 -8.42
CA SER A 257 24.11 -27.75 -7.85
C SER A 257 24.06 -28.13 -6.36
N ILE A 258 25.02 -28.94 -5.87
CA ILE A 258 25.10 -29.33 -4.46
C ILE A 258 25.48 -28.14 -3.59
N ILE A 259 26.50 -27.40 -3.99
CA ILE A 259 27.03 -26.25 -3.23
C ILE A 259 26.07 -25.07 -3.30
N ALA A 260 25.42 -24.85 -4.45
CA ALA A 260 24.39 -23.82 -4.63
C ALA A 260 23.12 -24.10 -3.80
N ALA A 261 22.74 -25.37 -3.62
CA ALA A 261 21.59 -25.77 -2.80
C ALA A 261 21.88 -25.70 -1.29
N THR A 262 23.14 -25.84 -0.87
CA THR A 262 23.54 -25.81 0.53
C THR A 262 23.62 -24.37 1.05
N LYS A 263 23.03 -24.10 2.22
CA LYS A 263 23.04 -22.75 2.81
C LYS A 263 24.45 -22.43 3.34
N LEU A 264 24.97 -21.23 3.07
CA LEU A 264 26.26 -20.78 3.63
C LEU A 264 26.35 -20.90 5.16
N LYS A 265 25.21 -20.78 5.86
CA LYS A 265 25.13 -20.92 7.32
C LYS A 265 25.45 -22.34 7.81
N GLU A 266 25.32 -23.35 6.95
CA GLU A 266 25.61 -24.76 7.23
C GLU A 266 27.08 -25.11 6.92
N MET A 267 27.80 -24.23 6.19
CA MET A 267 29.20 -24.39 5.81
C MET A 267 30.10 -23.41 6.59
N LYS A 268 29.94 -23.33 7.92
CA LYS A 268 30.68 -22.37 8.77
C LYS A 268 32.07 -22.88 9.18
N ASN A 269 32.24 -24.19 9.30
CA ASN A 269 33.45 -24.82 9.83
C ASN A 269 34.21 -25.58 8.73
N LYS A 270 35.53 -25.76 8.93
CA LYS A 270 36.41 -26.49 8.01
C LYS A 270 35.88 -27.89 7.61
N PRO A 271 35.38 -28.75 8.52
CA PRO A 271 34.88 -30.08 8.13
C PRO A 271 33.62 -30.01 7.25
N ASP A 272 32.72 -29.06 7.52
CA ASP A 272 31.48 -28.91 6.75
C ASP A 272 31.76 -28.41 5.33
N MET A 273 32.71 -27.47 5.18
CA MET A 273 33.19 -26.99 3.88
C MET A 273 33.81 -28.11 3.06
N LEU A 274 34.69 -28.90 3.69
CA LEU A 274 35.35 -30.02 3.03
C LEU A 274 34.34 -31.10 2.61
N LYS A 275 33.36 -31.41 3.47
CA LYS A 275 32.29 -32.37 3.16
C LYS A 275 31.47 -31.92 1.95
N ALA A 276 31.12 -30.63 1.86
CA ALA A 276 30.35 -30.10 0.74
C ALA A 276 31.13 -30.15 -0.57
N ILE A 277 32.41 -29.76 -0.57
CA ILE A 277 33.28 -29.83 -1.76
C ILE A 277 33.44 -31.28 -2.22
N LEU A 278 33.79 -32.20 -1.31
CA LEU A 278 33.98 -33.61 -1.65
C LEU A 278 32.70 -34.28 -2.14
N ALA A 279 31.54 -33.95 -1.57
CA ALA A 279 30.25 -34.46 -2.05
C ALA A 279 29.95 -33.97 -3.48
N SER A 280 30.34 -32.73 -3.80
CA SER A 280 30.25 -32.20 -5.15
C SER A 280 31.18 -32.94 -6.11
N ASP A 281 32.46 -33.08 -5.76
CA ASP A 281 33.47 -33.80 -6.56
C ASP A 281 33.09 -35.27 -6.79
N GLN A 282 32.57 -35.95 -5.77
CA GLN A 282 32.06 -37.34 -5.89
C GLN A 282 30.88 -37.42 -6.88
N ARG A 283 29.98 -36.44 -6.87
CA ARG A 283 28.89 -36.40 -7.84
C ARG A 283 29.40 -36.17 -9.24
N TYR A 284 30.34 -35.23 -9.44
CA TYR A 284 30.97 -35.01 -10.74
C TYR A 284 31.70 -36.25 -11.24
N ALA A 285 32.47 -36.92 -10.38
CA ALA A 285 33.13 -38.18 -10.70
C ALA A 285 32.14 -39.26 -11.11
N SER A 286 31.05 -39.44 -10.34
CA SER A 286 30.00 -40.43 -10.63
C SER A 286 29.26 -40.16 -11.94
N CYS A 287 29.02 -38.88 -12.27
CA CYS A 287 28.36 -38.45 -13.50
C CYS A 287 29.28 -38.63 -14.72
N CYS A 288 30.58 -38.35 -14.59
CA CYS A 288 31.57 -38.58 -15.64
C CYS A 288 31.84 -40.08 -15.88
N THR A 289 31.83 -40.93 -14.86
CA THR A 289 31.95 -42.39 -15.05
C THR A 289 30.71 -43.00 -15.71
N ALA A 290 29.52 -42.46 -15.44
CA ALA A 290 28.29 -42.90 -16.12
C ALA A 290 28.26 -42.51 -17.60
N HIS A 291 28.95 -41.41 -17.98
CA HIS A 291 29.08 -40.99 -19.38
C HIS A 291 30.26 -41.64 -20.10
N ARG A 292 31.35 -42.03 -19.41
CA ARG A 292 32.50 -42.72 -20.05
C ARG A 292 32.15 -44.14 -20.56
N LEU A 293 31.01 -44.70 -20.16
CA LEU A 293 30.43 -45.93 -20.73
C LEU A 293 29.53 -45.67 -21.95
N ARG A 294 29.35 -44.41 -22.36
CA ARG A 294 28.61 -43.98 -23.56
C ARG A 294 29.41 -42.87 -24.24
N ASP A 295 30.14 -43.25 -25.28
CA ASP A 295 30.75 -42.37 -26.29
C ASP A 295 32.18 -41.88 -26.02
N ILE A 296 33.11 -42.66 -26.58
CA ILE A 296 34.38 -42.17 -27.12
C ILE A 296 34.00 -41.37 -28.38
N THR A 297 33.74 -40.07 -28.28
CA THR A 297 33.98 -39.11 -29.39
C THR A 297 33.81 -37.63 -29.07
N ASP A 298 33.22 -37.18 -27.96
CA ASP A 298 32.98 -35.73 -27.80
C ASP A 298 33.63 -35.15 -26.53
N LEU A 299 34.78 -34.51 -26.72
CA LEU A 299 35.30 -33.52 -25.77
C LEU A 299 34.33 -32.34 -25.75
N PHE A 300 33.57 -32.19 -24.66
CA PHE A 300 33.22 -30.94 -23.96
C PHE A 300 32.03 -31.23 -23.01
N CYS A 301 32.34 -31.70 -21.80
CA CYS A 301 31.36 -32.13 -20.79
C CYS A 301 31.02 -31.01 -19.79
N THR A 302 30.72 -29.79 -20.26
CA THR A 302 30.33 -28.68 -19.37
C THR A 302 28.84 -28.33 -19.42
N ASP A 303 28.12 -28.63 -20.51
CA ASP A 303 26.77 -28.09 -20.70
C ASP A 303 25.61 -29.08 -20.44
N ALA A 304 25.84 -30.40 -20.47
CA ALA A 304 24.75 -31.37 -20.38
C ALA A 304 24.20 -31.58 -18.94
N CYS A 305 24.98 -31.28 -17.90
CA CYS A 305 24.60 -31.63 -16.53
C CYS A 305 23.86 -30.51 -15.76
N THR A 306 23.92 -29.26 -16.23
CA THR A 306 23.27 -28.10 -15.59
C THR A 306 21.86 -27.80 -16.14
N LEU A 307 21.52 -28.31 -17.32
CA LEU A 307 20.25 -28.00 -18.00
C LEU A 307 19.00 -28.74 -17.51
N ARG A 308 19.11 -29.77 -16.64
CA ARG A 308 17.93 -30.55 -16.19
C ARG A 308 17.11 -29.93 -15.06
N HIS A 309 17.53 -28.82 -14.48
CA HIS A 309 16.79 -28.16 -13.39
C HIS A 309 16.64 -26.65 -13.59
N GLN A 310 16.14 -26.23 -14.74
CA GLN A 310 15.32 -25.02 -14.79
C GLN A 310 13.88 -25.39 -14.42
N LYS A 311 13.42 -24.93 -13.24
CA LYS A 311 12.00 -24.96 -12.88
C LYS A 311 11.21 -24.23 -13.99
N PRO A 312 10.05 -24.74 -14.45
CA PRO A 312 9.25 -24.04 -15.44
C PRO A 312 8.86 -22.68 -14.88
N SER A 313 9.26 -21.62 -15.58
CA SER A 313 8.80 -20.27 -15.28
C SER A 313 7.28 -20.27 -15.44
N LYS A 314 6.57 -19.79 -14.42
CA LYS A 314 5.11 -19.55 -14.49
C LYS A 314 4.86 -18.45 -15.53
N ARG A 315 4.78 -18.82 -16.82
CA ARG A 315 4.17 -17.98 -17.85
C ARG A 315 2.71 -17.79 -17.48
N ARG A 316 2.38 -16.62 -16.93
CA ARG A 316 1.02 -16.08 -16.91
C ARG A 316 0.52 -16.05 -18.36
N ARG A 317 -0.40 -16.97 -18.69
CA ARG A 317 -1.28 -16.84 -19.85
C ARG A 317 -2.12 -15.59 -19.65
N LYS A 318 -1.79 -14.49 -20.35
CA LYS A 318 -2.79 -13.46 -20.65
C LYS A 318 -3.70 -14.07 -21.73
N ARG A 319 -4.93 -14.40 -21.34
CA ARG A 319 -6.03 -14.66 -22.28
C ARG A 319 -6.30 -13.34 -23.01
N SER A 320 -6.04 -13.29 -24.30
CA SER A 320 -6.64 -12.32 -25.21
C SER A 320 -8.09 -12.75 -25.44
N LEU A 321 -9.01 -12.10 -24.74
CA LEU A 321 -10.41 -12.01 -25.15
C LEU A 321 -10.56 -10.62 -25.74
N PHE A 322 -10.68 -10.52 -27.06
CA PHE A 322 -11.68 -9.68 -27.70
C PHE A 322 -11.78 -10.12 -29.17
N SER A 323 -12.87 -10.83 -29.41
CA SER A 323 -13.43 -11.12 -30.72
C SER A 323 -14.22 -9.91 -31.22
N SER A 324 -14.31 -9.82 -32.54
CA SER A 324 -15.29 -9.10 -33.36
C SER A 324 -15.30 -7.57 -33.30
N LEU A 325 -14.60 -6.98 -34.29
CA LEU A 325 -15.12 -5.84 -35.03
C LEU A 325 -16.51 -6.20 -35.59
N GLY A 326 -17.53 -5.50 -35.12
CA GLY A 326 -18.79 -5.28 -35.83
C GLY A 326 -18.85 -3.82 -36.21
N VAL A 327 -18.60 -3.53 -37.48
CA VAL A 327 -18.82 -2.25 -38.14
C VAL A 327 -20.31 -2.10 -38.41
N PHE A 328 -20.94 -1.00 -37.98
CA PHE A 328 -22.11 -0.43 -38.64
C PHE A 328 -22.23 1.07 -38.32
N CYS A 329 -22.23 1.86 -39.40
CA CYS A 329 -22.58 3.28 -39.59
C CYS A 329 -21.93 4.35 -38.70
#